data_AF-A0A7C8A8K8-F1
#
_entry.id   AF-A0A7C8A8K8-F1
#
_cell.length_a   1.000
_cell.length_b   1.000
_cell.length_c   1.000
_cell.angle_alpha   90.00
_cell.angle_beta   90.00
_cell.angle_gamma   90.00
#
_symmetry.space_group_name_H-M   'P 1'
#
loop_
_entity.id
_entity.type
_entity.pdbx_description
1 polymer ?
#
loop_
_entity_poly.entity_id
_entity_poly.type
_entity_poly.pdbx_seq_one_letter_code
_entity_poly.pdbx_strand_id
1 'polypeptide(L)'
;MHTSINPNIEKTDLTEGNIWTSIWKMSWPMTLIMLFQFFMGIVDIYVAGLLGADVQASVGFSMQVFFVLSVFANAIGIGVLSLISRAAGKGITERVIEIARQGIFCTFVLSLFITLILIFFADKIVATANLPIQISILSIDMLKYFAIALANNYVIIMANAIFRARGEAKQSLFILVSMNIINILLLFPVVFGIGNFKGLGAIGLPVSMIVSTYWGVALCLYMFTKKQWHGFYNKKITLIKKDIKDIFFIGWPNAITQIAWHSGTIALMSILGKLGSDSVIAIAAMTNGLRIEAIIYLPAFALNMSASVLIGQCIGAGNKKRAEKTGWLIAYTGVIIVTILSIIIFIFSAFIAQKITSDINVQQEIVRYLWFNLPIEPLMAIGVILGGAMQGAGDTKGVMKIIIACMWIIRVPLAWVLIEIFKWGASGVWTAMIVSMVFQGTFMAMRFKSGKWFKSQE
;
A
#
# COMPACT_ATOMS: atom_id res chain seq x y z
N MET A 1 -23.34 -10.34 -38.14
CA MET A 1 -24.33 -9.74 -37.21
C MET A 1 -23.66 -8.62 -36.46
N HIS A 2 -23.92 -7.38 -36.87
CA HIS A 2 -23.44 -6.17 -36.20
C HIS A 2 -24.23 -5.95 -34.91
N THR A 3 -23.63 -6.23 -33.76
CA THR A 3 -24.16 -5.75 -32.48
C THR A 3 -23.81 -4.27 -32.32
N SER A 4 -24.83 -3.43 -32.48
CA SER A 4 -24.81 -1.99 -32.23
C SER A 4 -24.20 -1.67 -30.87
N ILE A 5 -23.11 -0.91 -30.88
CA ILE A 5 -22.48 -0.31 -29.72
C ILE A 5 -23.47 0.67 -29.09
N ASN A 6 -23.83 0.43 -27.83
CA ASN A 6 -24.80 1.24 -27.09
C ASN A 6 -24.23 2.65 -26.82
N PRO A 7 -24.85 3.77 -27.26
CA PRO A 7 -24.20 5.09 -27.29
C PRO A 7 -24.12 5.84 -25.95
N ASN A 8 -24.72 5.32 -24.87
CA ASN A 8 -24.95 6.08 -23.62
C ASN A 8 -24.22 5.51 -22.39
N ILE A 9 -23.03 4.95 -22.59
CA ILE A 9 -22.09 4.68 -21.50
C ILE A 9 -21.08 5.83 -21.55
N GLU A 10 -20.94 6.62 -20.48
CA GLU A 10 -19.80 7.54 -20.35
C GLU A 10 -18.53 6.74 -20.65
N LYS A 11 -17.99 6.90 -21.87
CA LYS A 11 -16.70 6.37 -22.27
C LYS A 11 -15.68 6.97 -21.31
N THR A 12 -15.33 6.24 -20.27
CA THR A 12 -14.14 6.49 -19.48
C THR A 12 -12.97 6.05 -20.34
N ASP A 13 -12.72 6.79 -21.43
CA ASP A 13 -11.75 6.41 -22.44
C ASP A 13 -10.34 6.74 -21.94
N LEU A 14 -9.87 5.96 -20.97
CA LEU A 14 -8.49 5.97 -20.50
C LEU A 14 -7.55 5.41 -21.60
N THR A 15 -8.13 4.69 -22.56
CA THR A 15 -7.49 4.06 -23.72
C THR A 15 -7.37 4.96 -24.94
N GLU A 16 -8.24 5.97 -25.09
CA GLU A 16 -8.23 6.96 -26.18
C GLU A 16 -8.05 8.40 -25.66
N GLY A 17 -7.86 9.38 -26.56
CA GLY A 17 -7.68 10.79 -26.18
C GLY A 17 -6.33 11.14 -25.53
N ASN A 18 -6.30 12.27 -24.80
CA ASN A 18 -5.07 12.80 -24.21
C ASN A 18 -4.59 11.98 -23.00
N ILE A 19 -3.33 11.54 -23.05
CA ILE A 19 -2.69 10.76 -21.99
C ILE A 19 -2.67 11.55 -20.67
N TRP A 20 -2.42 12.86 -20.71
CA TRP A 20 -2.38 13.71 -19.51
C TRP A 20 -3.72 13.75 -18.77
N THR A 21 -4.83 13.83 -19.49
CA THR A 21 -6.17 13.79 -18.91
C THR A 21 -6.42 12.44 -18.24
N SER A 22 -5.96 11.35 -18.85
CA SER A 22 -6.07 10.00 -18.29
C SER A 22 -5.25 9.83 -17.01
N ILE A 23 -4.00 10.33 -17.02
CA ILE A 23 -3.12 10.35 -15.85
C ILE A 23 -3.77 11.14 -14.72
N TRP A 24 -4.24 12.36 -15.00
CA TRP A 24 -4.87 13.20 -13.99
C TRP A 24 -6.11 12.54 -13.39
N LYS A 25 -7.03 12.05 -14.24
CA LYS A 25 -8.30 11.41 -13.85
C LYS A 25 -8.10 10.24 -12.88
N MET A 26 -7.00 9.50 -13.01
CA MET A 26 -6.66 8.40 -12.10
C MET A 26 -5.83 8.85 -10.89
N SER A 27 -4.92 9.81 -11.05
CA SER A 27 -3.92 10.12 -10.03
C SER A 27 -4.44 11.02 -8.92
N TRP A 28 -5.21 12.07 -9.21
CA TRP A 28 -5.69 12.96 -8.15
C TRP A 28 -6.59 12.26 -7.11
N PRO A 29 -7.51 11.34 -7.48
CA PRO A 29 -8.28 10.61 -6.49
C PRO A 29 -7.39 9.66 -5.68
N MET A 30 -6.41 9.02 -6.32
CA MET A 30 -5.49 8.12 -5.64
C MET A 30 -4.58 8.85 -4.65
N THR A 31 -4.13 10.06 -4.98
CA THR A 31 -3.36 10.91 -4.06
C THR A 31 -4.21 11.26 -2.84
N LEU A 32 -5.46 11.67 -3.03
CA LEU A 32 -6.37 11.94 -1.90
C LEU A 32 -6.62 10.70 -1.05
N ILE A 33 -6.82 9.52 -1.65
CA ILE A 33 -6.94 8.25 -0.92
C ILE A 33 -5.72 8.04 -0.01
N MET A 34 -4.50 8.21 -0.53
CA MET A 34 -3.27 8.05 0.25
C MET A 34 -3.14 9.09 1.36
N LEU A 35 -3.47 10.35 1.09
CA LEU A 35 -3.46 11.41 2.10
C LEU A 35 -4.45 11.13 3.24
N PHE A 36 -5.69 10.74 2.93
CA PHE A 36 -6.70 10.40 3.94
C PHE A 36 -6.28 9.19 4.78
N GLN A 37 -5.71 8.14 4.18
CA GLN A 37 -5.18 7.01 4.96
C GLN A 37 -4.06 7.43 5.90
N PHE A 38 -3.15 8.29 5.43
CA PHE A 38 -2.06 8.81 6.25
C PHE A 38 -2.58 9.65 7.43
N PHE A 39 -3.52 10.58 7.18
CA PHE A 39 -4.13 11.38 8.24
C PHE A 39 -4.86 10.53 9.26
N MET A 40 -5.60 9.51 8.84
CA MET A 40 -6.28 8.59 9.76
C MET A 40 -5.31 7.86 10.68
N GLY A 41 -4.18 7.37 10.13
CA GLY A 41 -3.15 6.74 10.95
C GLY A 41 -2.62 7.66 12.05
N ILE A 42 -2.48 8.97 11.77
CA ILE A 42 -2.09 9.96 12.77
C ILE A 42 -3.19 10.18 13.81
N VAL A 43 -4.44 10.31 13.38
CA VAL A 43 -5.59 10.54 14.27
C VAL A 43 -5.76 9.38 15.25
N ASP A 44 -5.66 8.13 14.78
CA ASP A 44 -5.81 6.94 15.62
C ASP A 44 -4.72 6.90 16.71
N ILE A 45 -3.47 7.17 16.35
CA ILE A 45 -2.35 7.23 17.30
C ILE A 45 -2.52 8.39 18.29
N TYR A 46 -2.99 9.54 17.83
CA TYR A 46 -3.21 10.71 18.65
C TYR A 46 -4.30 10.45 19.72
N VAL A 47 -5.45 9.91 19.31
CA VAL A 47 -6.54 9.57 20.25
C VAL A 47 -6.10 8.49 21.24
N ALA A 48 -5.33 7.50 20.80
CA ALA A 48 -4.75 6.51 21.70
C ALA A 48 -3.81 7.14 22.74
N GLY A 49 -3.00 8.12 22.33
CA GLY A 49 -2.10 8.86 23.22
C GLY A 49 -2.83 9.66 24.31
N LEU A 50 -4.05 10.17 24.03
CA LEU A 50 -4.89 10.86 25.01
C LEU A 50 -5.39 9.93 26.13
N LEU A 51 -5.49 8.63 25.88
CA LEU A 51 -5.91 7.64 26.88
C LEU A 51 -4.74 7.12 27.74
N GLY A 52 -3.51 7.22 27.25
CA GLY A 52 -2.30 6.81 27.95
C GLY A 52 -1.30 6.07 27.07
N ALA A 53 -0.05 6.05 27.51
CA ALA A 53 1.06 5.45 26.77
C ALA A 53 0.86 3.94 26.51
N ASP A 54 0.28 3.21 27.46
CA ASP A 54 0.02 1.77 27.32
C ASP A 54 -1.01 1.47 26.22
N VAL A 55 -2.03 2.33 26.09
CA VAL A 55 -3.05 2.24 25.05
C VAL A 55 -2.43 2.55 23.69
N GLN A 56 -1.64 3.62 23.61
CA GLN A 56 -0.94 4.01 22.38
C GLN A 56 0.01 2.90 21.89
N ALA A 57 0.77 2.28 22.79
CA ALA A 57 1.66 1.16 22.46
C ALA A 57 0.87 -0.06 21.94
N SER A 58 -0.24 -0.40 22.60
CA SER A 58 -1.10 -1.52 22.21
C SER A 58 -1.77 -1.31 20.85
N VAL A 59 -2.24 -0.09 20.57
CA VAL A 59 -2.81 0.30 19.26
C VAL A 59 -1.74 0.20 18.18
N GLY A 60 -0.54 0.72 18.44
CA GLY A 60 0.58 0.65 17.50
C GLY A 60 0.96 -0.79 17.13
N PHE A 61 1.05 -1.67 18.13
CA PHE A 61 1.30 -3.10 17.92
C PHE A 61 0.17 -3.74 17.09
N SER A 62 -1.08 -3.51 17.48
CA SER A 62 -2.25 -4.09 16.81
C SER A 62 -2.38 -3.63 15.35
N MET A 63 -2.12 -2.35 15.09
CA MET A 63 -2.11 -1.78 13.73
C MET A 63 -0.99 -2.36 12.87
N GLN A 64 0.18 -2.63 13.45
CA GLN A 64 1.27 -3.28 12.74
C GLN A 64 0.88 -4.70 12.30
N VAL A 65 0.25 -5.48 13.19
CA VAL A 65 -0.29 -6.81 12.85
C VAL A 65 -1.35 -6.70 11.75
N PHE A 66 -2.28 -5.74 11.87
CA PHE A 66 -3.30 -5.47 10.86
C PHE A 66 -2.70 -5.14 9.49
N PHE A 67 -1.64 -4.34 9.44
CA PHE A 67 -0.93 -3.98 8.22
C PHE A 67 -0.29 -5.19 7.55
N VAL A 68 0.44 -6.01 8.32
CA VAL A 68 1.07 -7.25 7.82
C VAL A 68 0.04 -8.20 7.24
N LEU A 69 -1.09 -8.38 7.92
CA LEU A 69 -2.18 -9.21 7.41
C LEU A 69 -2.81 -8.60 6.15
N SER A 70 -2.93 -7.27 6.05
CA SER A 70 -3.49 -6.61 4.87
C SER A 70 -2.66 -6.83 3.58
N VAL A 71 -1.39 -7.26 3.69
CA VAL A 71 -0.53 -7.62 2.54
C VAL A 71 -1.18 -8.70 1.66
N PHE A 72 -1.83 -9.69 2.26
CA PHE A 72 -2.46 -10.78 1.50
C PHE A 72 -3.64 -10.30 0.65
N ALA A 73 -4.49 -9.43 1.20
CA ALA A 73 -5.59 -8.81 0.44
C ALA A 73 -5.07 -7.97 -0.72
N ASN A 74 -4.01 -7.18 -0.49
CA ASN A 74 -3.38 -6.37 -1.54
C ASN A 74 -2.75 -7.25 -2.63
N ALA A 75 -2.17 -8.39 -2.28
CA ALA A 75 -1.61 -9.34 -3.24
C ALA A 75 -2.69 -9.90 -4.19
N ILE A 76 -3.82 -10.37 -3.66
CA ILE A 76 -4.96 -10.79 -4.48
C ILE A 76 -5.50 -9.60 -5.29
N GLY A 77 -5.57 -8.42 -4.67
CA GLY A 77 -6.00 -7.17 -5.29
C GLY A 77 -5.24 -6.85 -6.57
N ILE A 78 -3.92 -7.03 -6.62
CA ILE A 78 -3.12 -6.80 -7.82
C ILE A 78 -3.43 -7.80 -8.93
N GLY A 79 -3.66 -9.07 -8.58
CA GLY A 79 -4.09 -10.09 -9.54
C GLY A 79 -5.41 -9.74 -10.20
N VAL A 80 -6.40 -9.37 -9.39
CA VAL A 80 -7.71 -8.90 -9.86
C VAL A 80 -7.58 -7.61 -10.67
N LEU A 81 -6.78 -6.66 -10.21
CA LEU A 81 -6.51 -5.39 -10.90
C LEU A 81 -6.00 -5.64 -12.32
N SER A 82 -4.97 -6.46 -12.49
CA SER A 82 -4.38 -6.74 -13.81
C SER A 82 -5.36 -7.43 -14.76
N LEU A 83 -6.14 -8.40 -14.27
CA LEU A 83 -7.13 -9.11 -15.08
C LEU A 83 -8.30 -8.21 -15.48
N ILE A 84 -8.85 -7.43 -14.54
CA ILE A 84 -9.96 -6.51 -14.82
C ILE A 84 -9.51 -5.36 -15.71
N SER A 85 -8.34 -4.74 -15.47
CA SER A 85 -7.86 -3.65 -16.33
C SER A 85 -7.69 -4.10 -17.77
N ARG A 86 -7.20 -5.33 -18.01
CA ARG A 86 -7.13 -5.86 -19.38
C ARG A 86 -8.50 -6.14 -19.98
N ALA A 87 -9.43 -6.73 -19.23
CA ALA A 87 -10.80 -6.98 -19.70
C ALA A 87 -11.56 -5.68 -19.99
N ALA A 88 -11.37 -4.66 -19.14
CA ALA A 88 -11.92 -3.32 -19.32
C ALA A 88 -11.32 -2.63 -20.55
N GLY A 89 -10.01 -2.72 -20.76
CA GLY A 89 -9.35 -2.22 -21.97
C GLY A 89 -9.81 -2.89 -23.27
N LYS A 90 -10.24 -4.16 -23.21
CA LYS A 90 -10.89 -4.86 -24.34
C LYS A 90 -12.36 -4.45 -24.55
N GLY A 91 -12.96 -3.69 -23.63
CA GLY A 91 -14.38 -3.34 -23.66
C GLY A 91 -15.33 -4.50 -23.28
N ILE A 92 -14.84 -5.58 -22.67
CA ILE A 92 -15.64 -6.78 -22.36
C ILE A 92 -16.19 -6.68 -20.93
N THR A 93 -17.30 -5.96 -20.75
CA THR A 93 -17.91 -5.70 -19.43
C THR A 93 -18.33 -6.98 -18.70
N GLU A 94 -18.84 -7.99 -19.40
CA GLU A 94 -19.24 -9.26 -18.77
C GLU A 94 -18.05 -9.96 -18.10
N ARG A 95 -16.89 -9.92 -18.76
CA ARG A 95 -15.66 -10.50 -18.25
C ARG A 95 -15.13 -9.73 -17.03
N VAL A 96 -15.26 -8.41 -17.03
CA VAL A 96 -14.94 -7.56 -15.87
C VAL A 96 -15.78 -7.98 -14.65
N ILE A 97 -17.09 -8.17 -14.83
CA ILE A 97 -18.00 -8.57 -13.74
C ILE A 97 -17.67 -9.98 -13.23
N GLU A 98 -17.38 -10.91 -14.13
CA GLU A 98 -17.03 -12.28 -13.79
C GLU A 98 -15.76 -12.35 -12.93
N ILE A 99 -14.68 -11.67 -13.34
CA ILE A 99 -13.43 -11.59 -12.57
C ILE A 99 -13.65 -10.89 -11.22
N ALA A 100 -14.46 -9.81 -11.19
CA ALA A 100 -14.77 -9.10 -9.96
C ALA A 100 -15.44 -10.02 -8.92
N ARG A 101 -16.36 -10.90 -9.34
CA ARG A 101 -16.96 -11.90 -8.45
C ARG A 101 -15.95 -12.91 -7.92
N GLN A 102 -15.06 -13.41 -8.78
CA GLN A 102 -13.99 -14.33 -8.33
C GLN A 102 -13.09 -13.64 -7.29
N GLY A 103 -12.73 -12.39 -7.53
CA GLY A 103 -11.90 -11.58 -6.63
C GLY A 103 -12.54 -11.40 -5.25
N ILE A 104 -13.81 -11.00 -5.22
CA ILE A 104 -14.57 -10.84 -3.97
C ILE A 104 -14.72 -12.17 -3.25
N PHE A 105 -15.04 -13.26 -3.96
CA PHE A 105 -15.15 -14.59 -3.37
C PHE A 105 -13.82 -15.05 -2.75
N CYS A 106 -12.71 -14.99 -3.50
CA CYS A 106 -11.39 -15.37 -3.01
C CYS A 106 -10.98 -14.54 -1.79
N THR A 107 -11.26 -13.24 -1.82
CA THR A 107 -10.92 -12.34 -0.72
C THR A 107 -11.78 -12.58 0.51
N PHE A 108 -13.07 -12.89 0.34
CA PHE A 108 -13.97 -13.22 1.43
C PHE A 108 -13.59 -14.53 2.12
N VAL A 109 -13.26 -15.56 1.34
CA VAL A 109 -12.77 -16.84 1.89
C VAL A 109 -11.47 -16.63 2.66
N LEU A 110 -10.53 -15.86 2.09
CA LEU A 110 -9.27 -15.56 2.76
C LEU A 110 -9.47 -14.70 4.02
N SER A 111 -10.34 -13.69 3.97
CA SER A 111 -10.59 -12.81 5.10
C SER A 111 -11.22 -13.56 6.26
N LEU A 112 -12.19 -14.44 5.99
CA LEU A 112 -12.79 -15.31 6.99
C LEU A 112 -11.73 -16.20 7.64
N PHE A 113 -10.86 -16.83 6.86
CA PHE A 113 -9.77 -17.66 7.37
C PHE A 113 -8.81 -16.87 8.28
N ILE A 114 -8.36 -15.69 7.84
CA ILE A 114 -7.41 -14.86 8.59
C ILE A 114 -8.06 -14.28 9.86
N THR A 115 -9.32 -13.85 9.80
CA THR A 115 -10.07 -13.36 10.96
C THR A 115 -10.23 -14.46 12.01
N LEU A 116 -10.55 -15.70 11.61
CA LEU A 116 -10.61 -16.83 12.53
C LEU A 116 -9.26 -17.09 13.19
N ILE A 117 -8.16 -17.09 12.42
CA ILE A 117 -6.81 -17.21 12.98
C ILE A 117 -6.56 -16.10 14.01
N LEU A 118 -6.88 -14.85 13.69
CA LEU A 118 -6.58 -13.74 14.59
C LEU A 118 -7.40 -13.83 15.90
N ILE A 119 -8.67 -14.23 15.83
CA ILE A 119 -9.52 -14.39 17.03
C ILE A 119 -9.01 -15.52 17.93
N PHE A 120 -8.66 -16.68 17.37
CA PHE A 120 -8.25 -17.86 18.15
C PHE A 120 -6.78 -17.83 18.58
N PHE A 121 -5.91 -17.13 17.84
CA PHE A 121 -4.47 -17.10 18.09
C PHE A 121 -3.95 -15.73 18.55
N ALA A 122 -4.82 -14.74 18.81
CA ALA A 122 -4.43 -13.42 19.34
C ALA A 122 -3.47 -13.54 20.53
N ASP A 123 -3.81 -14.37 21.51
CA ASP A 123 -3.02 -14.55 22.73
C ASP A 123 -1.58 -15.03 22.41
N LYS A 124 -1.44 -15.97 21.47
CA LYS A 124 -0.13 -16.48 21.04
C LYS A 124 0.65 -15.45 20.23
N ILE A 125 -0.01 -14.70 19.37
CA ILE A 125 0.63 -13.63 18.58
C ILE A 125 1.18 -12.56 19.52
N VAL A 126 0.41 -12.14 20.52
CA VAL A 126 0.86 -11.15 21.51
C VAL A 126 1.99 -11.72 22.38
N ALA A 127 1.90 -12.99 22.78
CA ALA A 127 2.95 -13.65 23.55
C ALA A 127 4.32 -13.65 22.83
N THR A 128 4.33 -13.76 21.49
CA THR A 128 5.59 -13.69 20.73
C THR A 128 6.28 -12.33 20.76
N ALA A 129 5.54 -11.27 21.11
CA ALA A 129 6.07 -9.91 21.14
C ALA A 129 6.76 -9.54 22.47
N ASN A 130 6.72 -10.42 23.49
CA ASN A 130 7.32 -10.18 24.82
C ASN A 130 6.97 -8.80 25.42
N LEU A 131 5.69 -8.41 25.31
CA LEU A 131 5.20 -7.13 25.83
C LEU A 131 4.98 -7.17 27.35
N PRO A 132 5.08 -6.03 28.05
CA PRO A 132 4.66 -5.91 29.45
C PRO A 132 3.22 -6.39 29.66
N ILE A 133 2.92 -6.97 30.83
CA ILE A 133 1.65 -7.67 31.08
C ILE A 133 0.41 -6.81 30.80
N GLN A 134 0.46 -5.52 31.16
CA GLN A 134 -0.65 -4.57 30.98
C GLN A 134 -0.91 -4.28 29.50
N ILE A 135 0.15 -4.07 28.72
CA ILE A 135 0.08 -3.85 27.26
C ILE A 135 -0.35 -5.14 26.56
N SER A 136 0.13 -6.30 27.02
CA SER A 136 -0.22 -7.60 26.46
C SER A 136 -1.73 -7.86 26.57
N ILE A 137 -2.33 -7.67 27.75
CA ILE A 137 -3.77 -7.89 27.95
C ILE A 137 -4.60 -6.97 27.04
N LEU A 138 -4.24 -5.69 27.00
CA LEU A 138 -4.96 -4.71 26.18
C LEU A 138 -4.81 -4.99 24.68
N SER A 139 -3.62 -5.42 24.25
CA SER A 139 -3.34 -5.79 22.85
C SER A 139 -4.10 -7.04 22.42
N ILE A 140 -4.29 -8.02 23.30
CA ILE A 140 -5.09 -9.22 23.01
C ILE A 140 -6.53 -8.83 22.69
N ASP A 141 -7.15 -8.03 23.56
CA ASP A 141 -8.52 -7.60 23.37
C ASP A 141 -8.67 -6.75 22.11
N MET A 142 -7.77 -5.78 21.92
CA MET A 142 -7.74 -4.95 20.71
C MET A 142 -7.63 -5.78 19.43
N LEU A 143 -6.74 -6.77 19.38
CA LEU A 143 -6.56 -7.62 18.21
C LEU A 143 -7.83 -8.41 17.86
N LYS A 144 -8.57 -8.89 18.87
CA LYS A 144 -9.85 -9.59 18.64
C LYS A 144 -10.88 -8.68 17.99
N TYR A 145 -10.97 -7.41 18.40
CA TYR A 145 -11.84 -6.44 17.73
C TYR A 145 -11.32 -6.07 16.33
N PHE A 146 -10.01 -5.83 16.16
CA PHE A 146 -9.42 -5.56 14.85
C PHE A 146 -9.59 -6.72 13.87
N ALA A 147 -9.68 -7.97 14.33
CA ALA A 147 -9.97 -9.13 13.49
C ALA A 147 -11.31 -9.00 12.75
N ILE A 148 -12.31 -8.41 13.40
CA ILE A 148 -13.63 -8.16 12.80
C ILE A 148 -13.52 -7.04 11.75
N ALA A 149 -12.82 -5.95 12.08
CA ALA A 149 -12.55 -4.87 11.13
C ALA A 149 -11.75 -5.35 9.91
N LEU A 150 -10.84 -6.32 10.10
CA LEU A 150 -10.00 -6.89 9.05
C LEU A 150 -10.85 -7.59 7.99
N ALA A 151 -11.87 -8.36 8.39
CA ALA A 151 -12.78 -9.03 7.48
C ALA A 151 -13.45 -8.04 6.52
N ASN A 152 -13.97 -6.93 7.07
CA ASN A 152 -14.60 -5.86 6.31
C ASN A 152 -13.59 -5.13 5.42
N ASN A 153 -12.41 -4.81 5.97
CA ASN A 153 -11.36 -4.10 5.24
C ASN A 153 -10.88 -4.88 4.00
N TYR A 154 -10.83 -6.21 4.08
CA TYR A 154 -10.51 -7.06 2.93
C TYR A 154 -11.50 -6.89 1.78
N VAL A 155 -12.80 -6.88 2.08
CA VAL A 155 -13.85 -6.63 1.08
C VAL A 155 -13.70 -5.23 0.47
N ILE A 156 -13.41 -4.23 1.30
CA ILE A 156 -13.20 -2.84 0.85
C ILE A 156 -11.95 -2.72 -0.03
N ILE A 157 -10.83 -3.33 0.34
CA ILE A 157 -9.59 -3.35 -0.46
C ILE A 157 -9.88 -3.96 -1.83
N MET A 158 -10.58 -5.09 -1.87
CA MET A 158 -10.92 -5.78 -3.11
C MET A 158 -11.89 -4.97 -3.97
N ALA A 159 -12.96 -4.41 -3.38
CA ALA A 159 -13.90 -3.57 -4.10
C ALA A 159 -13.21 -2.31 -4.68
N ASN A 160 -12.34 -1.66 -3.90
CA ASN A 160 -11.53 -0.55 -4.39
C ASN A 160 -10.57 -0.96 -5.52
N ALA A 161 -9.93 -2.13 -5.43
CA ALA A 161 -9.12 -2.66 -6.52
C ALA A 161 -9.96 -2.85 -7.79
N ILE A 162 -11.18 -3.38 -7.67
CA ILE A 162 -12.12 -3.60 -8.79
C ILE A 162 -12.55 -2.27 -9.43
N PHE A 163 -13.00 -1.30 -8.63
CA PHE A 163 -13.40 0.03 -9.15
C PHE A 163 -12.21 0.73 -9.81
N ARG A 164 -11.04 0.76 -9.16
CA ARG A 164 -9.81 1.32 -9.76
C ARG A 164 -9.45 0.62 -11.07
N ALA A 165 -9.48 -0.71 -11.13
CA ALA A 165 -9.12 -1.48 -12.32
C ALA A 165 -9.97 -1.12 -13.54
N ARG A 166 -11.25 -0.77 -13.31
CA ARG A 166 -12.18 -0.33 -14.34
C ARG A 166 -12.04 1.14 -14.73
N GLY A 167 -11.27 1.95 -13.98
CA GLY A 167 -11.14 3.39 -14.20
C GLY A 167 -12.07 4.25 -13.35
N GLU A 168 -12.75 3.64 -12.38
CA GLU A 168 -13.69 4.26 -11.45
C GLU A 168 -12.97 4.74 -10.17
N ALA A 169 -11.89 5.52 -10.35
CA ALA A 169 -11.07 6.01 -9.24
C ALA A 169 -11.83 6.95 -8.28
N LYS A 170 -12.82 7.69 -8.79
CA LYS A 170 -13.68 8.57 -7.97
C LYS A 170 -14.59 7.77 -7.03
N GLN A 171 -15.14 6.65 -7.49
CA GLN A 171 -15.93 5.73 -6.68
C GLN A 171 -15.09 5.19 -5.52
N SER A 172 -13.85 4.81 -5.83
CA SER A 172 -12.88 4.34 -4.84
C SER A 172 -12.57 5.41 -3.78
N LEU A 173 -12.34 6.65 -4.24
CA LEU A 173 -12.12 7.79 -3.37
C LEU A 173 -13.32 8.04 -2.45
N PHE A 174 -14.53 8.07 -3.00
CA PHE A 174 -15.74 8.33 -2.24
C PHE A 174 -15.94 7.28 -1.14
N ILE A 175 -15.80 5.98 -1.44
CA ILE A 175 -15.92 4.92 -0.44
C ILE A 175 -14.92 5.13 0.69
N LEU A 176 -13.64 5.31 0.35
CA LEU A 176 -12.59 5.38 1.37
C LEU A 176 -12.69 6.65 2.21
N VAL A 177 -12.96 7.80 1.59
CA VAL A 177 -13.11 9.07 2.31
C VAL A 177 -14.34 9.05 3.20
N SER A 178 -15.49 8.58 2.71
CA SER A 178 -16.70 8.45 3.53
C SER A 178 -16.49 7.51 4.72
N MET A 179 -15.83 6.37 4.50
CA MET A 179 -15.45 5.45 5.58
C MET A 179 -14.59 6.14 6.64
N ASN A 180 -13.53 6.83 6.23
CA ASN A 180 -12.61 7.49 7.16
C ASN A 180 -13.26 8.68 7.89
N ILE A 181 -14.11 9.46 7.21
CA ILE A 181 -14.88 10.54 7.86
C ILE A 181 -15.77 9.97 8.96
N ILE A 182 -16.50 8.89 8.68
CA ILE A 182 -17.32 8.22 9.70
C ILE A 182 -16.46 7.67 10.83
N ASN A 183 -15.27 7.14 10.53
CA ASN A 183 -14.36 6.69 11.57
C ASN A 183 -13.98 7.85 12.51
N ILE A 184 -13.52 8.99 11.99
CA ILE A 184 -13.18 10.17 12.82
C ILE A 184 -14.38 10.65 13.63
N LEU A 185 -15.55 10.76 12.99
CA LEU A 185 -16.76 11.25 13.65
C LEU A 185 -17.21 10.34 14.78
N LEU A 186 -16.98 9.02 14.67
CA LEU A 186 -17.31 8.04 15.71
C LEU A 186 -16.19 7.88 16.74
N LEU A 187 -14.94 8.10 16.36
CA LEU A 187 -13.77 7.82 17.20
C LEU A 187 -13.84 8.56 18.54
N PHE A 188 -14.01 9.89 18.51
CA PHE A 188 -14.10 10.69 19.74
C PHE A 188 -15.32 10.31 20.62
N PRO A 189 -16.56 10.25 20.09
CA PRO A 189 -17.72 9.85 20.88
C PRO A 189 -17.62 8.46 21.50
N VAL A 190 -17.13 7.48 20.73
CA VAL A 190 -17.08 6.08 21.16
C VAL A 190 -15.98 5.89 22.20
N VAL A 191 -14.85 6.59 22.06
CA VAL A 191 -13.73 6.51 23.00
C VAL A 191 -14.04 7.23 24.32
N PHE A 192 -14.39 8.52 24.26
CA PHE A 192 -14.52 9.37 25.46
C PHE A 192 -15.94 9.44 26.02
N GLY A 193 -16.94 9.03 25.24
CA GLY A 193 -18.35 9.17 25.63
C GLY A 193 -18.94 10.52 25.25
N ILE A 194 -20.27 10.56 25.11
CA ILE A 194 -21.04 11.80 24.93
C ILE A 194 -22.30 11.72 25.80
N GLY A 195 -22.53 12.74 26.62
CA GLY A 195 -23.69 12.84 27.50
C GLY A 195 -23.72 11.69 28.52
N ASN A 196 -24.74 10.83 28.43
CA ASN A 196 -24.94 9.70 29.36
C ASN A 196 -24.14 8.44 28.97
N PHE A 197 -23.52 8.41 27.80
CA PHE A 197 -22.69 7.28 27.37
C PHE A 197 -21.27 7.44 27.94
N LYS A 198 -20.83 6.50 28.79
CA LYS A 198 -19.54 6.57 29.51
C LYS A 198 -18.28 6.31 28.65
N GLY A 199 -18.43 6.14 27.33
CA GLY A 199 -17.32 5.79 26.43
C GLY A 199 -16.85 4.35 26.62
N LEU A 200 -16.20 3.79 25.60
CA LEU A 200 -15.61 2.44 25.62
C LEU A 200 -14.10 2.47 25.92
N GLY A 201 -13.53 3.65 26.17
CA GLY A 201 -12.10 3.83 26.41
C GLY A 201 -11.26 3.26 25.26
N ALA A 202 -10.24 2.46 25.61
CA ALA A 202 -9.32 1.88 24.62
C ALA A 202 -10.01 0.98 23.58
N ILE A 203 -11.08 0.27 23.95
CA ILE A 203 -11.85 -0.58 23.03
C ILE A 203 -12.62 0.28 22.01
N GLY A 204 -12.86 1.55 22.31
CA GLY A 204 -13.55 2.47 21.40
C GLY A 204 -12.82 2.69 20.08
N LEU A 205 -11.48 2.59 20.07
CA LEU A 205 -10.67 2.75 18.85
C LEU A 205 -10.96 1.67 17.79
N PRO A 206 -10.83 0.36 18.08
CA PRO A 206 -11.17 -0.65 17.09
C PRO A 206 -12.68 -0.69 16.81
N VAL A 207 -13.55 -0.32 17.76
CA VAL A 207 -15.00 -0.28 17.53
C VAL A 207 -15.40 0.79 16.51
N SER A 208 -14.85 2.01 16.56
CA SER A 208 -15.11 3.04 15.55
C SER A 208 -14.64 2.59 14.16
N MET A 209 -13.52 1.84 14.10
CA MET A 209 -13.04 1.22 12.86
C MET A 209 -13.98 0.13 12.36
N ILE A 210 -14.54 -0.73 13.22
CA ILE A 210 -15.50 -1.75 12.83
C ILE A 210 -16.75 -1.10 12.21
N VAL A 211 -17.33 -0.09 12.87
CA VAL A 211 -18.55 0.57 12.38
C VAL A 211 -18.29 1.29 11.06
N SER A 212 -17.19 2.01 10.95
CA SER A 212 -16.83 2.70 9.71
C SER A 212 -16.56 1.72 8.56
N THR A 213 -15.89 0.59 8.81
CA THR A 213 -15.68 -0.44 7.78
C THR A 213 -16.98 -1.13 7.36
N TYR A 214 -17.94 -1.35 8.26
CA TYR A 214 -19.28 -1.82 7.87
C TYR A 214 -19.98 -0.83 6.93
N TRP A 215 -19.88 0.48 7.22
CA TRP A 215 -20.37 1.51 6.31
C TRP A 215 -19.67 1.45 4.95
N GLY A 216 -18.35 1.29 4.94
CA GLY A 216 -17.56 1.11 3.70
C GLY A 216 -18.04 -0.07 2.87
N VAL A 217 -18.27 -1.24 3.51
CA VAL A 217 -18.83 -2.43 2.84
C VAL A 217 -20.23 -2.16 2.29
N ALA A 218 -21.10 -1.50 3.07
CA ALA A 218 -22.44 -1.14 2.60
C ALA A 218 -22.41 -0.22 1.36
N LEU A 219 -21.51 0.77 1.34
CA LEU A 219 -21.28 1.61 0.17
C LEU A 219 -20.76 0.81 -1.03
N CYS A 220 -19.82 -0.12 -0.82
CA CYS A 220 -19.34 -1.00 -1.88
C CYS A 220 -20.49 -1.81 -2.49
N LEU A 221 -21.31 -2.46 -1.65
CA LEU A 221 -22.45 -3.25 -2.09
C LEU A 221 -23.45 -2.41 -2.87
N TYR A 222 -23.73 -1.18 -2.39
CA TYR A 222 -24.57 -0.22 -3.10
C TYR A 222 -23.98 0.17 -4.46
N MET A 223 -22.67 0.43 -4.57
CA MET A 223 -22.05 0.80 -5.85
C MET A 223 -22.11 -0.30 -6.90
N PHE A 224 -22.08 -1.58 -6.49
CA PHE A 224 -22.28 -2.71 -7.39
C PHE A 224 -23.73 -2.84 -7.91
N THR A 225 -24.70 -2.12 -7.35
CA THR A 225 -26.08 -2.08 -7.90
C THR A 225 -26.24 -1.08 -9.05
N LYS A 226 -25.27 -0.17 -9.24
CA LYS A 226 -25.36 0.88 -10.27
C LYS A 226 -25.35 0.27 -11.67
N LYS A 227 -25.98 0.97 -12.63
CA LYS A 227 -26.15 0.55 -14.04
C LYS A 227 -24.85 0.03 -14.68
N GLN A 228 -23.73 0.64 -14.34
CA GLN A 228 -22.41 0.26 -14.84
C GLN A 228 -21.98 -1.17 -14.45
N TRP A 229 -22.48 -1.71 -13.33
CA TRP A 229 -22.24 -3.08 -12.84
C TRP A 229 -23.44 -4.01 -13.08
N HIS A 230 -24.30 -3.67 -14.05
CA HIS A 230 -25.49 -4.45 -14.34
C HIS A 230 -25.15 -5.93 -14.58
N GLY A 231 -25.90 -6.81 -13.94
CA GLY A 231 -25.64 -8.24 -13.96
C GLY A 231 -24.84 -8.74 -12.77
N PHE A 232 -24.12 -7.89 -12.02
CA PHE A 232 -23.27 -8.31 -10.88
C PHE A 232 -24.02 -9.20 -9.87
N TYR A 233 -25.23 -8.83 -9.46
CA TYR A 233 -26.08 -9.63 -8.55
C TYR A 233 -27.03 -10.61 -9.27
N ASN A 234 -27.33 -10.42 -10.55
CA ASN A 234 -28.39 -11.17 -11.25
C ASN A 234 -27.95 -12.53 -11.79
N LYS A 235 -26.65 -12.78 -11.96
CA LYS A 235 -26.13 -14.08 -12.41
C LYS A 235 -25.55 -14.85 -11.22
N LYS A 236 -25.79 -16.16 -11.15
CA LYS A 236 -25.21 -17.05 -10.13
C LYS A 236 -23.68 -16.94 -10.12
N ILE A 237 -23.07 -17.06 -8.94
CA ILE A 237 -21.62 -17.13 -8.81
C ILE A 237 -21.17 -18.49 -9.35
N THR A 238 -20.53 -18.49 -10.52
CA THR A 238 -19.87 -19.66 -11.09
C THR A 238 -18.38 -19.55 -10.81
N LEU A 239 -17.79 -20.50 -10.08
CA LEU A 239 -16.36 -20.46 -9.78
C LEU A 239 -15.55 -20.92 -10.99
N ILE A 240 -14.64 -20.07 -11.45
CA ILE A 240 -13.81 -20.35 -12.62
C ILE A 240 -12.39 -20.61 -12.15
N LYS A 241 -12.02 -21.89 -12.12
CA LYS A 241 -10.72 -22.35 -11.62
C LYS A 241 -9.54 -21.64 -12.31
N LYS A 242 -9.67 -21.36 -13.61
CA LYS A 242 -8.66 -20.62 -14.37
C LYS A 242 -8.43 -19.21 -13.81
N ASP A 243 -9.52 -18.46 -13.60
CA ASP A 243 -9.45 -17.08 -13.12
C ASP A 243 -8.89 -17.00 -11.71
N ILE A 244 -9.35 -17.91 -10.84
CA ILE A 244 -8.82 -18.02 -9.47
C ILE A 244 -7.31 -18.30 -9.53
N LYS A 245 -6.89 -19.27 -10.34
CA LYS A 245 -5.46 -19.59 -10.52
C LYS A 245 -4.66 -18.39 -11.03
N ASP A 246 -5.19 -17.66 -12.02
CA ASP A 246 -4.53 -16.49 -12.60
C ASP A 246 -4.43 -15.34 -11.59
N ILE A 247 -5.49 -15.08 -10.80
CA ILE A 247 -5.49 -14.10 -9.71
C ILE A 247 -4.36 -14.41 -8.72
N PHE A 248 -4.29 -15.65 -8.24
CA PHE A 248 -3.25 -16.05 -7.30
C PHE A 248 -1.86 -15.99 -7.95
N PHE A 249 -1.71 -16.48 -9.19
CA PHE A 249 -0.43 -16.52 -9.91
C PHE A 249 0.16 -15.13 -10.15
N ILE A 250 -0.68 -14.14 -10.41
CA ILE A 250 -0.27 -12.73 -10.56
C ILE A 250 -0.04 -12.09 -9.19
N GLY A 251 -0.83 -12.43 -8.17
CA GLY A 251 -0.79 -11.80 -6.85
C GLY A 251 0.35 -12.24 -5.92
N TRP A 252 0.70 -13.54 -5.88
CA TRP A 252 1.71 -14.06 -4.95
C TRP A 252 3.09 -13.38 -5.02
N PRO A 253 3.62 -12.95 -6.18
CA PRO A 253 4.91 -12.28 -6.24
C PRO A 253 4.89 -10.95 -5.49
N ASN A 254 3.75 -10.26 -5.43
CA ASN A 254 3.62 -9.03 -4.68
C ASN A 254 3.63 -9.27 -3.17
N ALA A 255 3.00 -10.35 -2.69
CA ALA A 255 3.08 -10.73 -1.28
C ALA A 255 4.53 -10.96 -0.85
N ILE A 256 5.29 -11.72 -1.65
CA ILE A 256 6.73 -11.94 -1.39
C ILE A 256 7.51 -10.64 -1.45
N THR A 257 7.19 -9.75 -2.39
CA THR A 257 7.84 -8.43 -2.50
C THR A 257 7.68 -7.62 -1.22
N GLN A 258 6.46 -7.56 -0.66
CA GLN A 258 6.20 -6.84 0.58
C GLN A 258 6.88 -7.51 1.78
N ILE A 259 6.81 -8.85 1.88
CA ILE A 259 7.51 -9.60 2.93
C ILE A 259 9.01 -9.35 2.85
N ALA A 260 9.61 -9.38 1.65
CA ALA A 260 11.02 -9.14 1.42
C ALA A 260 11.43 -7.72 1.82
N TRP A 261 10.57 -6.73 1.60
CA TRP A 261 10.80 -5.34 2.03
C TRP A 261 10.81 -5.23 3.56
N HIS A 262 9.77 -5.73 4.24
CA HIS A 262 9.67 -5.66 5.71
C HIS A 262 10.77 -6.46 6.42
N SER A 263 11.00 -7.70 5.98
CA SER A 263 12.06 -8.54 6.53
C SER A 263 13.45 -7.95 6.28
N GLY A 264 13.67 -7.33 5.13
CA GLY A 264 14.92 -6.63 4.84
C GLY A 264 15.13 -5.41 5.74
N THR A 265 14.08 -4.65 6.05
CA THR A 265 14.16 -3.53 7.02
C THR A 265 14.53 -4.04 8.42
N ILE A 266 13.94 -5.15 8.87
CA ILE A 266 14.29 -5.80 10.14
C ILE A 266 15.76 -6.27 10.14
N ALA A 267 16.22 -6.84 9.02
CA ALA A 267 17.61 -7.25 8.87
C ALA A 267 18.57 -6.05 8.99
N LEU A 268 18.25 -4.91 8.36
CA LEU A 268 19.06 -3.69 8.50
C LEU A 268 19.08 -3.16 9.93
N MET A 269 17.93 -3.14 10.63
CA MET A 269 17.88 -2.78 12.05
C MET A 269 18.75 -3.72 12.90
N SER A 270 18.75 -5.01 12.58
CA SER A 270 19.58 -6.02 13.27
C SER A 270 21.09 -5.78 13.02
N ILE A 271 21.48 -5.36 11.81
CA ILE A 271 22.87 -4.99 11.51
C ILE A 271 23.27 -3.71 12.26
N LEU A 272 22.41 -2.69 12.27
CA LEU A 272 22.64 -1.46 13.07
C LEU A 272 22.75 -1.76 14.56
N GLY A 273 22.02 -2.76 15.06
CA GLY A 273 22.10 -3.24 16.44
C GLY A 273 23.50 -3.68 16.89
N LYS A 274 24.40 -3.98 15.95
CA LYS A 274 25.77 -4.41 16.25
C LYS A 274 26.76 -3.25 16.45
N LEU A 275 26.33 -2.00 16.26
CA LEU A 275 27.17 -0.81 16.42
C LEU A 275 27.49 -0.44 17.88
N GLY A 276 27.16 -1.30 18.85
CA GLY A 276 27.44 -1.04 20.27
C GLY A 276 26.69 0.18 20.78
N SER A 277 27.40 1.16 21.35
CA SER A 277 26.82 2.38 21.93
C SER A 277 26.01 3.21 20.93
N ASP A 278 26.39 3.20 19.65
CA ASP A 278 25.77 4.04 18.62
C ASP A 278 24.53 3.38 17.98
N SER A 279 24.26 2.11 18.33
CA SER A 279 23.14 1.33 17.79
C SER A 279 21.78 1.99 18.02
N VAL A 280 21.54 2.48 19.25
CA VAL A 280 20.26 3.10 19.64
C VAL A 280 20.02 4.36 18.81
N ILE A 281 21.06 5.18 18.64
CA ILE A 281 21.01 6.42 17.86
C ILE A 281 20.73 6.09 16.39
N ALA A 282 21.44 5.13 15.81
CA ALA A 282 21.30 4.75 14.41
C ALA A 282 19.92 4.12 14.10
N ILE A 283 19.41 3.24 14.96
CA ILE A 283 18.09 2.62 14.81
C ILE A 283 16.98 3.68 14.95
N ALA A 284 17.12 4.60 15.92
CA ALA A 284 16.18 5.70 16.08
C ALA A 284 16.19 6.62 14.85
N ALA A 285 17.37 6.92 14.31
CA ALA A 285 17.51 7.71 13.09
C ALA A 285 16.87 7.03 11.87
N MET A 286 17.09 5.72 11.67
CA MET A 286 16.46 4.95 10.59
C MET A 286 14.93 4.99 10.71
N THR A 287 14.40 4.73 11.90
CA THR A 287 12.95 4.61 12.13
C THR A 287 12.26 5.94 11.90
N ASN A 288 12.84 7.04 12.39
CA ASN A 288 12.31 8.39 12.19
C ASN A 288 12.50 8.86 10.74
N GLY A 289 13.64 8.55 10.12
CA GLY A 289 13.93 8.83 8.73
C GLY A 289 12.91 8.17 7.78
N LEU A 290 12.63 6.87 7.97
CA LEU A 290 11.60 6.15 7.21
C LEU A 290 10.21 6.78 7.37
N ARG A 291 9.87 7.32 8.54
CA ARG A 291 8.59 8.03 8.76
C ARG A 291 8.52 9.33 7.97
N ILE A 292 9.62 10.07 7.89
CA ILE A 292 9.71 11.30 7.08
C ILE A 292 9.61 10.94 5.59
N GLU A 293 10.34 9.91 5.14
CA GLU A 293 10.28 9.42 3.76
C GLU A 293 8.89 8.95 3.35
N ALA A 294 8.12 8.35 4.27
CA ALA A 294 6.77 7.88 3.97
C ALA A 294 5.90 8.98 3.34
N ILE A 295 6.06 10.25 3.74
CA ILE A 295 5.36 11.41 3.19
C ILE A 295 5.72 11.63 1.70
N ILE A 296 6.99 11.46 1.35
CA ILE A 296 7.50 11.58 -0.04
C ILE A 296 6.93 10.47 -0.92
N TYR A 297 6.77 9.26 -0.36
CA TYR A 297 6.26 8.11 -1.10
C TYR A 297 4.74 8.12 -1.31
N LEU A 298 3.95 8.87 -0.54
CA LEU A 298 2.48 8.97 -0.75
C LEU A 298 2.09 9.29 -2.21
N PRO A 299 2.62 10.37 -2.84
CA PRO A 299 2.32 10.64 -4.25
C PRO A 299 2.93 9.59 -5.20
N ALA A 300 4.09 9.01 -4.88
CA ALA A 300 4.71 7.97 -5.70
C ALA A 300 3.83 6.70 -5.74
N PHE A 301 3.23 6.30 -4.61
CA PHE A 301 2.27 5.20 -4.54
C PHE A 301 0.97 5.51 -5.27
N ALA A 302 0.47 6.74 -5.19
CA ALA A 302 -0.69 7.16 -5.97
C ALA A 302 -0.44 7.03 -7.48
N LEU A 303 0.71 7.49 -7.95
CA LEU A 303 1.12 7.37 -9.36
C LEU A 303 1.39 5.92 -9.78
N ASN A 304 1.97 5.10 -8.90
CA ASN A 304 2.13 3.66 -9.09
C ASN A 304 0.76 2.97 -9.33
N MET A 305 -0.24 3.27 -8.51
CA MET A 305 -1.58 2.70 -8.68
C MET A 305 -2.24 3.20 -9.98
N SER A 306 -2.06 4.47 -10.35
CA SER A 306 -2.54 5.02 -11.62
C SER A 306 -1.89 4.34 -12.82
N ALA A 307 -0.57 4.16 -12.77
CA ALA A 307 0.19 3.46 -13.81
C ALA A 307 -0.31 2.03 -13.97
N SER A 308 -0.53 1.31 -12.87
CA SER A 308 -1.05 -0.07 -12.89
C SER A 308 -2.35 -0.18 -13.68
N VAL A 309 -3.30 0.73 -13.49
CA VAL A 309 -4.57 0.70 -14.23
C VAL A 309 -4.38 1.11 -15.68
N LEU A 310 -3.73 2.25 -15.93
CA LEU A 310 -3.64 2.84 -17.28
C LEU A 310 -2.87 1.93 -18.24
N ILE A 311 -1.75 1.35 -17.79
CA ILE A 311 -0.97 0.40 -18.59
C ILE A 311 -1.76 -0.89 -18.80
N GLY A 312 -2.40 -1.43 -17.75
CA GLY A 312 -3.24 -2.63 -17.87
C GLY A 312 -4.36 -2.47 -18.90
N GLN A 313 -5.05 -1.32 -18.90
CA GLN A 313 -6.11 -1.02 -19.87
C GLN A 313 -5.56 -0.77 -21.29
N CYS A 314 -4.45 -0.04 -21.44
CA CYS A 314 -3.84 0.17 -22.76
C CYS A 314 -3.37 -1.15 -23.40
N ILE A 315 -2.85 -2.10 -22.61
CA ILE A 315 -2.52 -3.45 -23.07
C ILE A 315 -3.79 -4.22 -23.46
N GLY A 316 -4.83 -4.13 -22.63
CA GLY A 316 -6.15 -4.70 -22.94
C GLY A 316 -6.68 -4.24 -24.29
N ALA A 317 -6.55 -2.94 -24.60
CA ALA A 317 -6.94 -2.33 -25.87
C ALA A 317 -5.98 -2.64 -27.04
N GLY A 318 -4.91 -3.42 -26.82
CA GLY A 318 -3.91 -3.73 -27.84
C GLY A 318 -2.96 -2.57 -28.18
N ASN A 319 -3.02 -1.44 -27.45
CA ASN A 319 -2.22 -0.25 -27.73
C ASN A 319 -0.94 -0.21 -26.88
N LYS A 320 0.03 -1.07 -27.24
CA LYS A 320 1.31 -1.19 -26.54
C LYS A 320 2.13 0.11 -26.53
N LYS A 321 2.15 0.84 -27.66
CA LYS A 321 2.89 2.12 -27.76
C LYS A 321 2.36 3.16 -26.78
N ARG A 322 1.04 3.25 -26.64
CA ARG A 322 0.41 4.14 -25.66
C ARG A 322 0.71 3.69 -24.23
N ALA A 323 0.69 2.38 -23.95
CA ALA A 323 1.03 1.84 -22.63
C ALA A 323 2.45 2.25 -22.19
N GLU A 324 3.44 2.08 -23.07
CA GLU A 324 4.83 2.47 -22.81
C GLU A 324 4.98 3.98 -22.60
N LYS A 325 4.41 4.79 -23.51
CA LYS A 325 4.44 6.26 -23.40
C LYS A 325 3.79 6.74 -22.10
N THR A 326 2.69 6.13 -21.70
CA THR A 326 1.96 6.47 -20.47
C THR A 326 2.79 6.12 -19.23
N GLY A 327 3.43 4.95 -19.20
CA GLY A 327 4.31 4.56 -18.09
C GLY A 327 5.46 5.54 -17.87
N TRP A 328 6.14 5.95 -18.94
CA TRP A 328 7.23 6.93 -18.84
C TRP A 328 6.73 8.31 -18.43
N LEU A 329 5.60 8.79 -18.98
CA LEU A 329 5.02 10.07 -18.58
C LEU A 329 4.68 10.11 -17.09
N ILE A 330 4.04 9.05 -16.56
CA ILE A 330 3.72 8.97 -15.13
C ILE A 330 5.01 8.91 -14.29
N ALA A 331 6.02 8.17 -14.74
CA ALA A 331 7.32 8.12 -14.06
C ALA A 331 7.97 9.50 -14.00
N TYR A 332 8.01 10.25 -15.11
CA TYR A 332 8.55 11.61 -15.13
C TYR A 332 7.77 12.56 -14.24
N THR A 333 6.43 12.48 -14.22
CA THR A 333 5.64 13.30 -13.28
C THR A 333 5.97 12.97 -11.83
N GLY A 334 6.18 11.70 -11.52
CA GLY A 334 6.55 11.27 -10.18
C GLY A 334 7.93 11.73 -9.77
N VAL A 335 8.91 11.67 -10.68
CA VAL A 335 10.25 12.22 -10.47
C VAL A 335 10.17 13.69 -10.11
N ILE A 336 9.41 14.49 -10.86
CA ILE A 336 9.27 15.93 -10.58
C ILE A 336 8.68 16.16 -9.19
N ILE A 337 7.56 15.49 -8.87
CA ILE A 337 6.89 15.65 -7.56
C ILE A 337 7.79 15.21 -6.41
N VAL A 338 8.41 14.03 -6.52
CA VAL A 338 9.31 13.48 -5.49
C VAL A 338 10.55 14.35 -5.34
N THR A 339 11.11 14.89 -6.43
CA THR A 339 12.26 15.81 -6.36
C THR A 339 11.91 17.06 -5.59
N ILE A 340 10.75 17.69 -5.88
CA ILE A 340 10.30 18.90 -5.16
C ILE A 340 10.15 18.61 -3.67
N LEU A 341 9.48 17.51 -3.30
CA LEU A 341 9.30 17.12 -1.90
C LEU A 341 10.64 16.79 -1.22
N SER A 342 11.53 16.11 -1.92
CA SER A 342 12.85 15.76 -1.41
C SER A 342 13.71 17.00 -1.17
N ILE A 343 13.68 17.99 -2.06
CA ILE A 343 14.40 19.26 -1.87
C ILE A 343 13.85 20.02 -0.66
N ILE A 344 12.52 20.10 -0.50
CA ILE A 344 11.89 20.76 0.66
C ILE A 344 12.36 20.09 1.95
N ILE A 345 12.26 18.76 2.05
CA ILE A 345 12.67 18.03 3.26
C ILE A 345 14.19 18.11 3.47
N PHE A 346 14.99 18.15 2.41
CA PHE A 346 16.43 18.29 2.51
C PHE A 346 16.82 19.62 3.15
N ILE A 347 16.21 20.73 2.70
CA ILE A 347 16.44 22.08 3.25
C ILE A 347 15.96 22.17 4.71
N PHE A 348 14.78 21.62 5.02
CA PHE A 348 14.19 21.68 6.37
C PHE A 348 14.56 20.50 7.27
N SER A 349 15.51 19.66 6.87
CA SER A 349 15.87 18.40 7.56
C SER A 349 16.22 18.61 9.04
N ALA A 350 17.02 19.63 9.37
CA ALA A 350 17.38 19.95 10.75
C ALA A 350 16.17 20.38 11.60
N PHE A 351 15.28 21.21 11.04
CA PHE A 351 14.07 21.64 11.72
C PHE A 351 13.11 20.47 11.97
N ILE A 352 12.93 19.59 10.97
CA ILE A 352 12.11 18.39 11.09
C ILE A 352 12.68 17.46 12.16
N ALA A 353 14.00 17.21 12.16
CA ALA A 353 14.65 16.37 13.14
C ALA A 353 14.47 16.89 14.57
N GLN A 354 14.61 18.21 14.77
CA GLN A 354 14.41 18.87 16.07
C GLN A 354 12.97 18.71 16.60
N LYS A 355 11.97 18.67 15.71
CA LYS A 355 10.57 18.47 16.10
C LYS A 355 10.23 17.02 16.44
N ILE A 356 11.04 16.06 15.99
CA ILE A 356 10.80 14.63 16.21
C ILE A 356 11.40 14.16 17.54
N THR A 357 12.58 14.65 17.91
CA THR A 357 13.28 14.19 19.11
C THR A 357 14.03 15.33 19.78
N SER A 358 14.14 15.29 21.10
CA SER A 358 14.94 16.22 21.90
C SER A 358 16.43 15.83 21.99
N ASP A 359 16.78 14.58 21.65
CA ASP A 359 18.16 14.08 21.68
C ASP A 359 18.95 14.60 20.47
N ILE A 360 19.98 15.42 20.75
CA ILE A 360 20.83 16.07 19.75
C ILE A 360 21.59 15.06 18.89
N ASN A 361 22.05 13.94 19.46
CA ASN A 361 22.79 12.93 18.71
C ASN A 361 21.87 12.23 17.70
N VAL A 362 20.63 11.95 18.11
CA VAL A 362 19.61 11.38 17.23
C VAL A 362 19.20 12.39 16.15
N GLN A 363 19.07 13.67 16.49
CA GLN A 363 18.80 14.73 15.50
C GLN A 363 19.86 14.76 14.40
N GLN A 364 21.14 14.78 14.79
CA GLN A 364 22.26 14.82 13.84
C GLN A 364 22.27 13.59 12.92
N GLU A 365 22.03 12.41 13.47
CA GLU A 365 22.01 11.18 12.67
C GLU A 365 20.76 11.08 11.77
N ILE A 366 19.61 11.63 12.17
CA ILE A 366 18.44 11.78 11.29
C ILE A 366 18.78 12.69 10.10
N VAL A 367 19.40 13.85 10.34
CA VAL A 367 19.81 14.76 9.27
C VAL A 367 20.77 14.07 8.32
N ARG A 368 21.75 13.33 8.86
CA ARG A 368 22.70 12.55 8.07
C ARG A 368 22.00 11.49 7.22
N TYR A 369 21.07 10.72 7.81
CA TYR A 369 20.24 9.76 7.09
C TYR A 369 19.50 10.41 5.90
N LEU A 370 18.85 11.55 6.14
CA LEU A 370 18.08 12.26 5.13
C LEU A 370 18.98 12.79 4.02
N TRP A 371 20.13 13.36 4.34
CA TRP A 371 21.06 13.86 3.34
C TRP A 371 21.63 12.77 2.43
N PHE A 372 21.75 11.54 2.94
CA PHE A 372 22.14 10.38 2.13
C PHE A 372 21.00 9.92 1.21
N ASN A 373 19.77 9.77 1.72
CA ASN A 373 18.69 9.14 0.95
C ASN A 373 17.92 10.11 0.03
N LEU A 374 17.65 11.35 0.46
CA LEU A 374 16.81 12.27 -0.32
C LEU A 374 17.32 12.58 -1.74
N PRO A 375 18.63 12.67 -2.01
CA PRO A 375 19.11 12.85 -3.38
C PRO A 375 18.79 11.68 -4.33
N ILE A 376 18.58 10.46 -3.80
CA ILE A 376 18.31 9.26 -4.60
C ILE A 376 16.82 8.92 -4.73
N GLU A 377 15.97 9.52 -3.90
CA GLU A 377 14.52 9.37 -3.92
C GLU A 377 13.88 9.54 -5.32
N PRO A 378 14.29 10.52 -6.16
CA PRO A 378 13.73 10.64 -7.51
C PRO A 378 13.97 9.40 -8.40
N LEU A 379 15.13 8.76 -8.27
CA LEU A 379 15.44 7.54 -9.02
C LEU A 379 14.64 6.35 -8.48
N MET A 380 14.45 6.29 -7.17
CA MET A 380 13.60 5.29 -6.53
C MET A 380 12.13 5.45 -6.96
N ALA A 381 11.65 6.68 -7.12
CA ALA A 381 10.30 6.97 -7.62
C ALA A 381 10.06 6.39 -9.02
N ILE A 382 11.05 6.44 -9.91
CA ILE A 382 10.98 5.76 -11.22
C ILE A 382 10.75 4.26 -11.02
N GLY A 383 11.53 3.64 -10.13
CA GLY A 383 11.43 2.22 -9.82
C GLY A 383 10.06 1.83 -9.28
N VAL A 384 9.52 2.60 -8.33
CA VAL A 384 8.21 2.37 -7.73
C VAL A 384 7.12 2.52 -8.79
N ILE A 385 7.10 3.60 -9.56
CA ILE A 385 6.02 3.89 -10.53
C ILE A 385 6.03 2.89 -11.69
N LEU A 386 7.19 2.61 -12.27
CA LEU A 386 7.31 1.60 -13.33
C LEU A 386 7.04 0.19 -12.81
N GLY A 387 7.32 -0.07 -11.54
CA GLY A 387 6.88 -1.29 -10.85
C GLY A 387 5.37 -1.47 -10.94
N GLY A 388 4.60 -0.42 -10.65
CA GLY A 388 3.14 -0.42 -10.80
C GLY A 388 2.71 -0.65 -12.25
N ALA A 389 3.33 0.05 -13.20
CA ALA A 389 3.06 -0.17 -14.63
C ALA A 389 3.22 -1.66 -15.04
N MET A 390 4.30 -2.30 -14.59
CA MET A 390 4.56 -3.72 -14.85
C MET A 390 3.60 -4.66 -14.12
N GLN A 391 3.20 -4.34 -12.88
CA GLN A 391 2.17 -5.09 -12.15
C GLN A 391 0.81 -5.03 -12.87
N GLY A 392 0.43 -3.85 -13.37
CA GLY A 392 -0.75 -3.66 -14.22
C GLY A 392 -0.72 -4.52 -15.49
N ALA A 393 0.46 -4.62 -16.11
CA ALA A 393 0.69 -5.49 -17.27
C ALA A 393 0.63 -6.99 -16.94
N GLY A 394 0.77 -7.37 -15.67
CA GLY A 394 0.84 -8.75 -15.20
C GLY A 394 2.26 -9.29 -15.02
N ASP A 395 3.31 -8.47 -15.22
CA ASP A 395 4.72 -8.84 -14.99
C ASP A 395 5.12 -8.66 -13.51
N THR A 396 4.36 -9.28 -12.61
CA THR A 396 4.60 -9.16 -11.16
C THR A 396 5.84 -9.92 -10.72
N LYS A 397 6.20 -11.02 -11.40
CA LYS A 397 7.43 -11.78 -11.13
C LYS A 397 8.69 -11.00 -11.49
N GLY A 398 8.66 -10.24 -12.58
CA GLY A 398 9.76 -9.37 -12.97
C GLY A 398 10.06 -8.32 -11.91
N VAL A 399 9.01 -7.66 -11.42
CA VAL A 399 9.07 -6.68 -10.33
C VAL A 399 9.62 -7.33 -9.05
N MET A 400 9.09 -8.48 -8.67
CA MET A 400 9.53 -9.24 -7.49
C MET A 400 11.03 -9.57 -7.56
N LYS A 401 11.50 -10.14 -8.68
CA LYS A 401 12.92 -10.52 -8.83
C LYS A 401 13.86 -9.33 -8.63
N ILE A 402 13.52 -8.17 -9.19
CA ILE A 402 14.33 -6.95 -9.06
C ILE A 402 14.35 -6.49 -7.62
N ILE A 403 13.19 -6.38 -6.96
CA ILE A 403 13.12 -5.89 -5.56
C ILE A 403 13.85 -6.84 -4.61
N ILE A 404 13.66 -8.16 -4.75
CA ILE A 404 14.37 -9.14 -3.92
C ILE A 404 15.88 -9.07 -4.16
N ALA A 405 16.33 -8.99 -5.41
CA ALA A 405 17.76 -8.91 -5.71
C ALA A 405 18.38 -7.64 -5.10
N CYS A 406 17.75 -6.48 -5.29
CA CYS A 406 18.25 -5.24 -4.72
C CYS A 406 18.24 -5.27 -3.19
N MET A 407 17.18 -5.76 -2.55
CA MET A 407 17.09 -5.78 -1.09
C MET A 407 18.03 -6.83 -0.45
N TRP A 408 17.99 -8.08 -0.92
CA TRP A 408 18.63 -9.20 -0.22
C TRP A 408 19.99 -9.61 -0.79
N ILE A 409 20.26 -9.33 -2.06
CA ILE A 409 21.55 -9.66 -2.69
C ILE A 409 22.49 -8.46 -2.65
N ILE A 410 21.95 -7.24 -2.74
CA ILE A 410 22.75 -6.01 -2.75
C ILE A 410 22.72 -5.33 -1.38
N ARG A 411 21.55 -4.83 -0.93
CA ARG A 411 21.45 -3.94 0.24
C ARG A 411 21.91 -4.58 1.55
N VAL A 412 21.32 -5.72 1.93
CA VAL A 412 21.62 -6.39 3.21
C VAL A 412 23.08 -6.86 3.29
N PRO A 413 23.63 -7.58 2.28
CA PRO A 413 25.04 -7.98 2.32
C PRO A 413 26.01 -6.80 2.30
N LEU A 414 25.73 -5.77 1.49
CA LEU A 414 26.58 -4.58 1.43
C LEU A 414 26.57 -3.81 2.77
N ALA A 415 25.40 -3.67 3.40
CA ALA A 415 25.29 -3.07 4.73
C ALA A 415 26.11 -3.85 5.78
N TRP A 416 26.02 -5.18 5.75
CA TRP A 416 26.80 -6.04 6.64
C TRP A 416 28.31 -5.88 6.41
N VAL A 417 28.77 -5.89 5.16
CA VAL A 417 30.19 -5.69 4.82
C VAL A 417 30.70 -4.32 5.28
N LEU A 418 29.94 -3.25 5.01
CA LEU A 418 30.36 -1.89 5.37
C LEU A 418 30.42 -1.65 6.89
N ILE A 419 29.56 -2.33 7.67
CA ILE A 419 29.57 -2.23 9.13
C ILE A 419 30.62 -3.13 9.77
N GLU A 420 30.68 -4.40 9.37
CA GLU A 420 31.50 -5.40 10.07
C GLU A 420 32.96 -5.37 9.63
N ILE A 421 33.20 -5.20 8.32
CA ILE A 421 34.55 -5.25 7.74
C ILE A 421 35.17 -3.85 7.73
N PHE A 422 34.45 -2.87 7.18
CA PHE A 422 34.96 -1.50 7.03
C PHE A 422 34.72 -0.60 8.24
N LYS A 423 33.91 -1.04 9.23
CA LYS A 423 33.59 -0.29 10.45
C LYS A 423 33.11 1.13 10.18
N TRP A 424 32.34 1.31 9.11
CA TRP A 424 31.92 2.63 8.62
C TRP A 424 30.73 3.24 9.39
N GLY A 425 30.39 2.66 10.55
CA GLY A 425 29.27 3.08 11.38
C GLY A 425 27.92 3.00 10.67
N ALA A 426 26.96 3.79 11.14
CA ALA A 426 25.62 3.88 10.54
C ALA A 426 25.64 4.32 9.06
N SER A 427 26.65 5.10 8.66
CA SER A 427 26.85 5.51 7.27
C SER A 427 27.04 4.34 6.30
N GLY A 428 27.60 3.22 6.77
CA GLY A 428 27.68 2.00 5.96
C GLY A 428 26.30 1.52 5.50
N VAL A 429 25.29 1.57 6.37
CA VAL A 429 23.91 1.22 5.99
C VAL A 429 23.35 2.27 5.05
N TRP A 430 23.51 3.57 5.32
CA TRP A 430 23.01 4.63 4.44
C TRP A 430 23.57 4.51 3.02
N THR A 431 24.87 4.26 2.87
CA THR A 431 25.49 4.00 1.57
C THR A 431 24.92 2.74 0.91
N ALA A 432 24.72 1.66 1.66
CA ALA A 432 24.09 0.45 1.12
C ALA A 432 22.65 0.70 0.62
N MET A 433 21.89 1.56 1.30
CA MET A 433 20.56 2.00 0.86
C MET A 433 20.64 2.71 -0.49
N ILE A 434 21.51 3.70 -0.62
CA ILE A 434 21.71 4.46 -1.86
C ILE A 434 22.06 3.51 -3.01
N VAL A 435 23.07 2.66 -2.83
CA VAL A 435 23.53 1.73 -3.87
C VAL A 435 22.38 0.83 -4.30
N SER A 436 21.64 0.25 -3.35
CA SER A 436 20.48 -0.57 -3.65
C SER A 436 19.38 0.19 -4.41
N MET A 437 19.07 1.43 -4.02
CA MET A 437 18.05 2.26 -4.67
C MET A 437 18.46 2.62 -6.10
N VAL A 438 19.74 2.90 -6.33
CA VAL A 438 20.31 3.11 -7.68
C VAL A 438 20.06 1.88 -8.56
N PHE A 439 20.44 0.70 -8.08
CA PHE A 439 20.23 -0.54 -8.81
C PHE A 439 18.75 -0.83 -9.04
N GLN A 440 17.90 -0.62 -8.04
CA GLN A 440 16.46 -0.88 -8.14
C GLN A 440 15.79 0.03 -9.18
N GLY A 441 16.01 1.34 -9.11
CA GLY A 441 15.46 2.29 -10.09
C GLY A 441 15.96 1.99 -11.50
N THR A 442 17.25 1.71 -11.64
CA THR A 442 17.89 1.40 -12.93
C THR A 442 17.37 0.09 -13.53
N PHE A 443 17.31 -1.00 -12.76
CA PHE A 443 16.85 -2.30 -13.26
C PHE A 443 15.35 -2.28 -13.57
N MET A 444 14.53 -1.56 -12.80
CA MET A 444 13.12 -1.36 -13.14
C MET A 444 12.97 -0.60 -14.46
N ALA A 445 13.71 0.49 -14.64
CA ALA A 445 13.71 1.28 -15.87
C ALA A 445 14.19 0.46 -17.08
N MET A 446 15.28 -0.30 -16.94
CA MET A 446 15.79 -1.19 -17.98
C MET A 446 14.79 -2.28 -18.34
N ARG A 447 14.14 -2.90 -17.35
CA ARG A 447 13.13 -3.93 -17.60
C ARG A 447 11.92 -3.35 -18.32
N PHE A 448 11.46 -2.17 -17.92
CA PHE A 448 10.39 -1.47 -18.60
C PHE A 448 10.77 -1.11 -20.05
N LYS A 449 11.97 -0.53 -20.28
CA LYS A 449 12.48 -0.21 -21.62
C LYS A 449 12.63 -1.45 -22.52
N SER A 450 13.01 -2.59 -21.95
CA SER A 450 13.23 -3.83 -22.71
C SER A 450 11.95 -4.44 -23.32
N GLY A 451 10.77 -3.98 -22.90
CA GLY A 451 9.49 -4.53 -23.36
C GLY A 451 9.20 -5.96 -22.89
N LYS A 452 10.08 -6.58 -22.07
CA LYS A 452 9.90 -7.94 -21.53
C LYS A 452 8.64 -8.08 -20.68
N TRP A 453 8.19 -7.00 -20.07
CA TRP A 453 6.93 -6.95 -19.30
C TRP A 453 5.70 -7.30 -20.15
N PHE A 454 5.73 -7.02 -21.46
CA PHE A 454 4.64 -7.35 -22.37
C PHE A 454 4.58 -8.84 -22.74
N LYS A 455 5.74 -9.49 -22.89
CA LYS A 455 5.85 -10.89 -23.33
C LYS A 455 5.63 -11.93 -22.22
N SER A 456 5.53 -11.49 -20.97
CA SER A 456 5.54 -12.40 -19.82
C SER A 456 4.29 -13.28 -19.65
N GLN A 457 3.28 -13.14 -20.53
CA GLN A 457 2.00 -13.87 -20.44
C GLN A 457 1.41 -14.29 -21.82
N GLU A 458 2.19 -14.25 -22.91
CA GLU A 458 1.98 -15.20 -24.02
C GLU A 458 2.55 -16.55 -23.61
#